data_AF-A0A8T5UAJ2-F1
#
_entry.id   AF-A0A8T5UAJ2-F1
#
_cell.length_a   1.000
_cell.length_b   1.000
_cell.length_c   1.000
_cell.angle_alpha   90.00
_cell.angle_beta   90.00
_cell.angle_gamma   90.00
#
_symmetry.space_group_name_H-M   'P 1'
#
loop_
_entity.id
_entity.type
_entity.pdbx_description
1 polymer ?
#
loop_
_entity_poly.entity_id
_entity_poly.type
_entity_poly.pdbx_seq_one_letter_code
_entity_poly.pdbx_strand_id
1 'polypeptide(L)'
;MRINHLIKLVSEAADGKENFKEGVIGFNNYGFIFRNFDYISKNSFIIGDGSSKLCSIGAFKDIYRKSLELQGPLKSPKDLLNYNPKHDLYFGGALRTLVPNMKFGGYESLFHVWMFVKTPKSQMFPATFYYGQSGTSIGAWSPDYRVFLFAEERTFPQEFESNMNFTPFNFSAVELEEFIEALELALYKVPISDFEGVYEHDLGRELMGIKSGKPFVKTLEKERKEIETWSYSIKGNDEASNLNSDFIDIMIDQLTPEENKKYPRNIPESMDAILIERAYDQLIAHAYMKKSRLAFMVLGVFLMLHGSKITEGLSQTILKYSDWEYEKDQLKNEKDRDERKRFLDDFREKIKNYNGTKVVKVPFYSVTRVLNEKREKGDTTPIWRQNIDYSIKASPD
;
A
#
# COMPACT_ATOMS: atom_id res chain seq x y z
N MET A 1 -11.53 19.73 -19.14
CA MET A 1 -12.66 20.58 -18.69
C MET A 1 -12.16 21.97 -18.29
N ARG A 2 -12.91 23.08 -18.48
CA ARG A 2 -12.49 24.43 -18.04
C ARG A 2 -12.91 24.69 -16.59
N ILE A 3 -12.11 25.42 -15.81
CA ILE A 3 -12.36 25.68 -14.37
C ILE A 3 -13.69 26.43 -14.15
N ASN A 4 -14.01 27.42 -14.97
CA ASN A 4 -15.30 28.13 -14.88
C ASN A 4 -16.51 27.19 -15.08
N HIS A 5 -16.38 26.16 -15.91
CA HIS A 5 -17.43 25.17 -16.07
C HIS A 5 -17.58 24.31 -14.82
N LEU A 6 -16.47 23.97 -14.17
CA LEU A 6 -16.45 23.23 -12.91
C LEU A 6 -17.15 23.99 -11.78
N ILE A 7 -16.82 25.27 -11.62
CA ILE A 7 -17.44 26.16 -10.61
C ILE A 7 -18.94 26.31 -10.85
N LYS A 8 -19.33 26.44 -12.12
CA LYS A 8 -20.75 26.51 -12.51
C LYS A 8 -21.47 25.21 -12.13
N LEU A 9 -20.94 24.06 -12.53
CA LEU A 9 -21.57 22.76 -12.27
C LEU A 9 -21.73 22.48 -10.78
N VAL A 10 -20.70 22.76 -9.96
CA VAL A 10 -20.78 22.49 -8.51
C VAL A 10 -21.77 23.44 -7.83
N SER A 11 -21.90 24.67 -8.34
CA SER A 11 -22.89 25.63 -7.86
C SER A 11 -24.31 25.23 -8.23
N GLU A 12 -24.53 24.79 -9.47
CA GLU A 12 -25.83 24.29 -9.92
C GLU A 12 -26.26 23.06 -9.12
N ALA A 13 -25.35 22.14 -8.81
CA ALA A 13 -25.65 21.01 -7.94
C ALA A 13 -25.99 21.40 -6.51
N ALA A 14 -25.29 22.38 -5.93
CA ALA A 14 -25.66 22.93 -4.63
C ALA A 14 -27.09 23.49 -4.63
N ASP A 15 -27.54 24.05 -5.75
CA ASP A 15 -28.91 24.54 -5.96
C ASP A 15 -29.91 23.40 -6.32
N GLY A 16 -29.50 22.13 -6.22
CA GLY A 16 -30.33 20.96 -6.50
C GLY A 16 -30.44 20.55 -7.97
N LYS A 17 -29.67 21.17 -8.88
CA LYS A 17 -29.63 20.82 -10.31
C LYS A 17 -28.53 19.81 -10.57
N GLU A 18 -28.87 18.54 -10.43
CA GLU A 18 -27.95 17.43 -10.59
C GLU A 18 -27.69 17.06 -12.05
N ASN A 19 -26.52 16.51 -12.32
CA ASN A 19 -26.15 16.02 -13.65
C ASN A 19 -25.24 14.79 -13.54
N PHE A 20 -25.85 13.61 -13.46
CA PHE A 20 -25.13 12.36 -13.29
C PHE A 20 -24.17 12.04 -14.45
N LYS A 21 -24.49 12.47 -15.68
CA LYS A 21 -23.61 12.27 -16.85
C LYS A 21 -22.30 13.02 -16.70
N GLU A 22 -22.36 14.19 -16.07
CA GLU A 22 -21.21 15.00 -15.71
C GLU A 22 -20.72 14.69 -14.30
N GLY A 23 -21.11 13.56 -13.68
CA GLY A 23 -20.67 13.19 -12.33
C GLY A 23 -20.97 14.23 -11.26
N VAL A 24 -22.06 14.99 -11.40
CA VAL A 24 -22.43 16.11 -10.51
C VAL A 24 -23.68 15.75 -9.71
N ILE A 25 -23.60 15.88 -8.39
CA ILE A 25 -24.70 15.65 -7.45
C ILE A 25 -24.66 16.70 -6.33
N GLY A 26 -25.76 16.91 -5.62
CA GLY A 26 -25.77 17.88 -4.51
C GLY A 26 -26.85 17.62 -3.48
N PHE A 27 -26.67 18.07 -2.25
CA PHE A 27 -27.63 17.87 -1.16
C PHE A 27 -27.49 18.96 -0.11
N ASN A 28 -28.59 19.50 0.42
CA ASN A 28 -28.57 20.55 1.46
C ASN A 28 -27.59 21.71 1.16
N ASN A 29 -27.62 22.27 -0.05
CA ASN A 29 -26.71 23.32 -0.51
C ASN A 29 -25.21 22.93 -0.60
N TYR A 30 -24.89 21.65 -0.44
CA TYR A 30 -23.61 21.09 -0.87
C TYR A 30 -23.69 20.69 -2.34
N GLY A 31 -22.64 20.99 -3.10
CA GLY A 31 -22.44 20.49 -4.46
C GLY A 31 -21.18 19.65 -4.54
N PHE A 32 -21.24 18.55 -5.28
CA PHE A 32 -20.14 17.61 -5.45
C PHE A 32 -19.95 17.28 -6.94
N ILE A 33 -18.70 17.31 -7.38
CA ILE A 33 -18.30 16.85 -8.72
C ILE A 33 -17.29 15.73 -8.55
N PHE A 34 -17.54 14.57 -9.17
CA PHE A 34 -16.66 13.39 -9.12
C PHE A 34 -15.97 13.15 -10.46
N ARG A 35 -14.67 12.89 -10.44
CA ARG A 35 -13.85 12.69 -11.65
C ARG A 35 -12.75 11.67 -11.39
N ASN A 36 -12.36 10.95 -12.44
CA ASN A 36 -11.21 10.06 -12.40
C ASN A 36 -9.90 10.88 -12.37
N PHE A 37 -8.84 10.33 -11.78
CA PHE A 37 -7.49 10.92 -11.70
C PHE A 37 -6.70 10.82 -13.02
N ASP A 38 -7.39 10.78 -14.16
CA ASP A 38 -6.76 10.55 -15.45
C ASP A 38 -5.89 11.75 -15.87
N TYR A 39 -4.57 11.58 -15.72
CA TYR A 39 -3.54 12.53 -16.10
C TYR A 39 -3.50 12.76 -17.62
N ILE A 40 -3.92 11.78 -18.43
CA ILE A 40 -3.88 11.86 -19.89
C ILE A 40 -5.01 12.76 -20.41
N SER A 41 -6.22 12.64 -19.87
CA SER A 41 -7.35 13.45 -20.33
C SER A 41 -7.40 14.88 -19.75
N LYS A 42 -6.50 15.24 -18.83
CA LYS A 42 -6.49 16.55 -18.11
C LYS A 42 -7.86 16.89 -17.51
N ASN A 43 -8.64 15.87 -17.18
CA ASN A 43 -9.96 16.04 -16.59
C ASN A 43 -9.90 16.11 -15.08
N SER A 44 -8.75 15.78 -14.48
CA SER A 44 -8.41 16.06 -13.08
C SER A 44 -7.44 17.22 -12.99
N PHE A 45 -7.63 18.08 -11.99
CA PHE A 45 -6.65 19.10 -11.62
C PHE A 45 -5.68 18.61 -10.53
N ILE A 46 -5.84 17.38 -10.06
CA ILE A 46 -5.10 16.80 -8.94
C ILE A 46 -4.44 15.47 -9.36
N ILE A 47 -3.30 15.14 -8.75
CA ILE A 47 -2.64 13.83 -8.85
C ILE A 47 -3.15 12.97 -7.69
N GLY A 48 -3.29 11.64 -7.86
CA GLY A 48 -3.81 10.74 -6.80
C GLY A 48 -2.93 10.67 -5.56
N ASP A 49 -1.63 10.92 -5.73
CA ASP A 49 -0.62 10.81 -4.69
C ASP A 49 -0.53 12.09 -3.85
N GLY A 50 -0.71 11.99 -2.53
CA GLY A 50 -0.43 13.08 -1.59
C GLY A 50 -1.62 13.65 -0.81
N SER A 51 -2.84 13.13 -0.99
CA SER A 51 -3.96 13.52 -0.12
C SER A 51 -3.81 12.91 1.28
N SER A 52 -3.96 13.73 2.32
CA SER A 52 -3.96 13.25 3.70
C SER A 52 -5.36 12.83 4.13
N LYS A 53 -5.48 11.71 4.84
CA LYS A 53 -6.78 11.26 5.35
C LYS A 53 -7.39 12.33 6.27
N LEU A 54 -8.60 12.77 5.94
CA LEU A 54 -9.41 13.69 6.74
C LEU A 54 -10.31 12.90 7.70
N CYS A 55 -11.15 12.03 7.16
CA CYS A 55 -12.12 11.25 7.94
C CYS A 55 -12.44 9.91 7.25
N SER A 56 -13.00 8.98 8.02
CA SER A 56 -13.68 7.79 7.47
C SER A 56 -15.15 8.12 7.19
N ILE A 57 -15.75 7.43 6.22
CA ILE A 57 -17.16 7.54 5.86
C ILE A 57 -17.80 6.15 5.76
N GLY A 58 -19.12 6.06 5.72
CA GLY A 58 -19.85 4.78 5.76
C GLY A 58 -19.89 4.12 7.14
N ALA A 59 -18.85 4.32 7.96
CA ALA A 59 -18.80 3.90 9.37
C ALA A 59 -19.81 4.64 10.27
N PHE A 60 -20.26 5.82 9.85
CA PHE A 60 -21.19 6.67 10.59
C PHE A 60 -22.67 6.40 10.28
N LYS A 61 -22.95 5.48 9.34
CA LYS A 61 -24.31 5.10 9.00
C LYS A 61 -25.03 4.63 10.26
N ASP A 62 -26.13 5.33 10.56
CA ASP A 62 -26.99 5.12 11.72
C ASP A 62 -26.41 5.52 13.08
N ILE A 63 -25.28 6.23 13.20
CA ILE A 63 -24.78 6.66 14.53
C ILE A 63 -25.80 7.52 15.25
N TYR A 64 -26.40 8.50 14.56
CA TYR A 64 -27.45 9.33 15.14
C TYR A 64 -28.66 8.49 15.58
N ARG A 65 -29.19 7.64 14.69
CA ARG A 65 -30.30 6.72 15.00
C ARG A 65 -29.97 5.80 16.19
N LYS A 66 -28.79 5.19 16.22
CA LYS A 66 -28.34 4.30 17.29
C LYS A 66 -28.12 5.04 18.60
N SER A 67 -27.62 6.27 18.55
CA SER A 67 -27.48 7.12 19.73
C SER A 67 -28.83 7.45 20.36
N LEU A 68 -29.89 7.57 19.54
CA LEU A 68 -31.27 7.74 20.00
C LEU A 68 -31.90 6.42 20.50
N GLU A 69 -31.53 5.28 19.92
CA GLU A 69 -32.04 3.94 20.30
C GLU A 69 -31.36 3.36 21.56
N LEU A 70 -30.17 3.85 21.92
CA LEU A 70 -29.43 3.43 23.11
C LEU A 70 -30.10 4.00 24.38
N GLN A 71 -30.93 3.18 25.04
CA GLN A 71 -31.48 3.49 26.36
C GLN A 71 -30.44 3.29 27.50
N GLY A 72 -29.24 3.87 27.37
CA GLY A 72 -28.19 3.76 28.37
C GLY A 72 -26.86 4.38 27.96
N PRO A 73 -25.90 4.55 28.90
CA PRO A 73 -24.60 5.13 28.60
C PRO A 73 -23.78 4.22 27.66
N LEU A 74 -23.14 4.85 26.68
CA LEU A 74 -22.23 4.20 25.75
C LEU A 74 -21.03 3.57 26.48
N LYS A 75 -20.87 2.25 26.35
CA LYS A 75 -19.73 1.51 26.92
C LYS A 75 -18.43 1.80 26.15
N SER A 76 -18.51 1.98 24.84
CA SER A 76 -17.37 2.37 23.99
C SER A 76 -17.84 3.09 22.71
N PRO A 77 -17.11 4.11 22.21
CA PRO A 77 -17.36 4.70 20.88
C PRO A 77 -17.32 3.70 19.73
N LYS A 78 -16.60 2.57 19.89
CA LYS A 78 -16.58 1.47 18.90
C LYS A 78 -17.93 0.79 18.74
N ASP A 79 -18.80 0.82 19.74
CA ASP A 79 -20.11 0.18 19.71
C ASP A 79 -21.10 0.91 18.77
N LEU A 80 -20.79 2.16 18.40
CA LEU A 80 -21.55 2.94 17.40
C LEU A 80 -21.09 2.66 15.96
N LEU A 81 -19.82 2.27 15.79
CA LEU A 81 -19.15 2.14 14.51
C LEU A 81 -19.26 0.70 13.98
N ASN A 82 -20.38 0.38 13.34
CA ASN A 82 -20.53 -0.87 12.58
C ASN A 82 -19.97 -0.69 11.17
N TYR A 83 -18.65 -0.74 11.05
CA TYR A 83 -18.03 -0.85 9.72
C TYR A 83 -18.52 -2.13 9.04
N ASN A 84 -19.26 -1.98 7.93
CA ASN A 84 -19.70 -3.08 7.10
C ASN A 84 -19.18 -2.85 5.67
N PRO A 85 -18.18 -3.63 5.21
CA PRO A 85 -17.57 -3.41 3.90
C PRO A 85 -18.59 -3.52 2.77
N LYS A 86 -19.66 -4.33 2.91
CA LYS A 86 -20.69 -4.45 1.87
C LYS A 86 -21.51 -3.17 1.69
N HIS A 87 -21.72 -2.37 2.73
CA HIS A 87 -22.44 -1.11 2.61
C HIS A 87 -21.62 -0.08 1.85
N ASP A 88 -20.33 -0.02 2.15
CA ASP A 88 -19.37 0.85 1.48
C ASP A 88 -19.28 0.60 -0.03
N LEU A 89 -19.49 -0.65 -0.48
CA LEU A 89 -19.53 -0.98 -1.91
C LEU A 89 -20.65 -0.26 -2.67
N TYR A 90 -21.74 0.16 -2.01
CA TYR A 90 -22.75 1.00 -2.65
C TYR A 90 -22.20 2.34 -3.09
N PHE A 91 -21.26 2.93 -2.33
CA PHE A 91 -20.56 4.12 -2.80
C PHE A 91 -19.74 3.83 -4.06
N GLY A 92 -19.05 2.68 -4.11
CA GLY A 92 -18.36 2.23 -5.31
C GLY A 92 -19.29 2.15 -6.52
N GLY A 93 -20.48 1.57 -6.38
CA GLY A 93 -21.44 1.45 -7.48
C GLY A 93 -22.08 2.78 -7.90
N ALA A 94 -22.35 3.69 -6.95
CA ALA A 94 -22.77 5.06 -7.24
C ALA A 94 -21.67 5.81 -8.02
N LEU A 95 -20.42 5.69 -7.58
CA LEU A 95 -19.27 6.30 -8.25
C LEU A 95 -19.01 5.70 -9.63
N ARG A 96 -19.25 4.39 -9.84
CA ARG A 96 -19.21 3.78 -11.17
C ARG A 96 -20.22 4.44 -12.12
N THR A 97 -21.41 4.79 -11.63
CA THR A 97 -22.42 5.50 -12.43
C THR A 97 -21.99 6.92 -12.77
N LEU A 98 -21.45 7.67 -11.80
CA LEU A 98 -21.00 9.05 -11.99
C LEU A 98 -19.71 9.15 -12.81
N VAL A 99 -18.85 8.14 -12.71
CA VAL A 99 -17.54 8.06 -13.36
C VAL A 99 -17.40 6.69 -14.05
N PRO A 100 -18.02 6.49 -15.22
CA PRO A 100 -18.07 5.18 -15.88
C PRO A 100 -16.71 4.57 -16.25
N ASN A 101 -15.67 5.40 -16.37
CA ASN A 101 -14.31 4.97 -16.70
C ASN A 101 -13.44 4.74 -15.45
N MET A 102 -14.02 4.80 -14.25
CA MET A 102 -13.29 4.52 -13.01
C MET A 102 -12.88 3.04 -12.98
N LYS A 103 -11.63 2.77 -12.58
CA LYS A 103 -11.13 1.41 -12.38
C LYS A 103 -11.39 0.98 -10.95
N PHE A 104 -11.65 -0.31 -10.79
CA PHE A 104 -11.84 -0.96 -9.50
C PHE A 104 -10.78 -2.05 -9.34
N GLY A 105 -10.17 -2.10 -8.16
CA GLY A 105 -9.03 -2.92 -7.83
C GLY A 105 -7.73 -2.13 -7.78
N GLY A 106 -6.77 -2.65 -7.01
CA GLY A 106 -5.48 -2.02 -6.78
C GLY A 106 -4.86 -2.44 -5.47
N TYR A 107 -3.57 -2.15 -5.30
CA TYR A 107 -2.78 -2.50 -4.12
C TYR A 107 -3.31 -1.80 -2.86
N GLU A 108 -3.19 -0.48 -2.75
CA GLU A 108 -3.55 0.23 -1.49
C GLU A 108 -5.02 0.67 -1.42
N SER A 109 -5.72 0.68 -2.56
CA SER A 109 -7.12 1.12 -2.64
C SER A 109 -7.90 0.30 -3.66
N LEU A 110 -9.16 -0.02 -3.32
CA LEU A 110 -10.11 -0.66 -4.23
C LEU A 110 -10.61 0.34 -5.28
N PHE A 111 -10.82 1.59 -4.89
CA PHE A 111 -11.05 2.71 -5.79
C PHE A 111 -10.64 4.00 -5.12
N HIS A 112 -10.34 5.00 -5.93
CA HIS A 112 -10.25 6.40 -5.50
C HIS A 112 -10.80 7.29 -6.62
N VAL A 113 -11.43 8.39 -6.23
CA VAL A 113 -11.99 9.37 -7.16
C VAL A 113 -11.70 10.77 -6.63
N TRP A 114 -11.37 11.68 -7.54
CA TRP A 114 -11.24 13.08 -7.20
C TRP A 114 -12.64 13.68 -7.05
N MET A 115 -12.81 14.48 -6.00
CA MET A 115 -14.02 15.23 -5.72
C MET A 115 -13.72 16.73 -5.65
N PHE A 116 -14.56 17.56 -6.26
CA PHE A 116 -14.61 19.00 -5.97
C PHE A 116 -15.90 19.35 -5.27
N VAL A 117 -15.79 20.11 -4.19
CA VAL A 117 -16.89 20.39 -3.26
C VAL A 117 -17.18 21.88 -3.24
N LYS A 118 -18.46 22.23 -3.16
CA LYS A 118 -18.95 23.53 -2.70
C LYS A 118 -19.82 23.32 -1.46
N THR A 119 -19.57 24.06 -0.39
CA THR A 119 -20.37 24.02 0.85
C THR A 119 -21.49 25.07 0.84
N PRO A 120 -22.46 25.00 1.78
CA PRO A 120 -23.48 26.05 1.96
C PRO A 120 -22.88 27.43 2.25
N LYS A 121 -21.67 27.49 2.84
CA LYS A 121 -20.93 28.72 3.09
C LYS A 121 -20.15 29.21 1.87
N SER A 122 -20.41 28.64 0.68
CA SER A 122 -19.68 28.91 -0.57
C SER A 122 -18.16 28.64 -0.48
N GLN A 123 -17.77 27.77 0.45
CA GLN A 123 -16.40 27.27 0.51
C GLN A 123 -16.21 26.23 -0.59
N MET A 124 -15.06 26.28 -1.27
CA MET A 124 -14.73 25.44 -2.41
C MET A 124 -13.35 24.83 -2.23
N PHE A 125 -13.27 23.51 -2.39
CA PHE A 125 -12.05 22.74 -2.17
C PHE A 125 -12.06 21.39 -2.90
N PRO A 126 -10.88 20.85 -3.23
CA PRO A 126 -10.73 19.48 -3.70
C PRO A 126 -10.63 18.50 -2.52
N ALA A 127 -11.11 17.29 -2.75
CA ALA A 127 -10.98 16.16 -1.85
C ALA A 127 -10.79 14.88 -2.67
N THR A 128 -10.37 13.81 -2.01
CA THR A 128 -10.28 12.46 -2.58
C THR A 128 -11.28 11.58 -1.85
N PHE A 129 -12.13 10.88 -2.58
CA PHE A 129 -13.02 9.87 -2.01
C PHE A 129 -12.47 8.50 -2.39
N TYR A 130 -12.17 7.65 -1.42
CA TYR A 130 -11.49 6.38 -1.70
C TYR A 130 -11.89 5.26 -0.76
N TYR A 131 -11.66 4.03 -1.19
CA TYR A 131 -11.77 2.82 -0.36
C TYR A 131 -10.38 2.20 -0.22
N GLY A 132 -9.84 2.21 1.00
CA GLY A 132 -8.52 1.64 1.31
C GLY A 132 -8.51 0.80 2.59
N GLN A 133 -7.36 0.68 3.25
CA GLN A 133 -7.18 -0.25 4.39
C GLN A 133 -8.14 0.01 5.55
N SER A 134 -8.55 1.26 5.74
CA SER A 134 -9.49 1.66 6.79
C SER A 134 -10.95 1.73 6.33
N GLY A 135 -11.27 1.17 5.16
CA GLY A 135 -12.58 1.30 4.51
C GLY A 135 -12.73 2.58 3.69
N THR A 136 -13.98 2.98 3.43
CA THR A 136 -14.24 4.21 2.67
C THR A 136 -13.85 5.44 3.49
N SER A 137 -13.16 6.39 2.87
CA SER A 137 -12.57 7.54 3.53
C SER A 137 -12.53 8.74 2.59
N ILE A 138 -12.42 9.92 3.20
CA ILE A 138 -12.15 11.18 2.51
C ILE A 138 -10.71 11.59 2.80
N GLY A 139 -9.94 11.78 1.75
CA GLY A 139 -8.65 12.47 1.75
C GLY A 139 -8.85 13.94 1.44
N ALA A 140 -8.06 14.80 2.05
CA ALA A 140 -8.06 16.23 1.80
C ALA A 140 -6.66 16.70 1.40
N TRP A 141 -6.65 17.85 0.73
CA TRP A 141 -5.45 18.53 0.29
C TRP A 141 -5.27 19.79 1.12
N SER A 142 -4.04 20.08 1.52
CA SER A 142 -3.67 21.37 2.09
C SER A 142 -2.69 22.06 1.16
N PRO A 143 -2.82 23.37 0.91
CA PRO A 143 -1.80 24.15 0.18
C PRO A 143 -0.42 24.06 0.86
N ASP A 144 -0.39 23.88 2.18
CA ASP A 144 0.85 23.75 2.96
C ASP A 144 1.46 22.33 2.90
N TYR A 145 0.75 21.37 2.33
CA TYR A 145 1.20 19.99 2.18
C TYR A 145 2.15 19.86 0.98
N ARG A 146 3.41 20.29 1.15
CA ARG A 146 4.53 19.83 0.30
C ARG A 146 4.92 18.40 0.71
N VAL A 147 4.05 17.43 0.50
CA VAL A 147 4.28 16.06 1.02
C VAL A 147 5.30 15.25 0.24
N PHE A 148 5.62 15.66 -0.97
CA PHE A 148 6.77 15.07 -1.63
C PHE A 148 7.99 15.97 -1.42
N LEU A 149 8.93 15.46 -0.62
CA LEU A 149 10.33 15.90 -0.55
C LEU A 149 11.02 16.00 -1.93
N PHE A 150 10.34 15.61 -3.01
CA PHE A 150 10.81 15.57 -4.40
C PHE A 150 9.87 16.25 -5.42
N ALA A 151 8.74 16.84 -5.02
CA ALA A 151 7.88 17.55 -5.96
C ALA A 151 8.29 19.02 -6.06
N GLU A 152 9.04 19.36 -7.11
CA GLU A 152 9.38 20.74 -7.47
C GLU A 152 8.20 21.49 -8.13
N GLU A 153 7.12 20.80 -8.47
CA GLU A 153 5.96 21.37 -9.18
C GLU A 153 4.77 21.64 -8.26
N ARG A 154 3.99 22.68 -8.59
CA ARG A 154 2.73 23.00 -7.88
C ARG A 154 1.75 21.84 -8.00
N THR A 155 1.10 21.49 -6.88
CA THR A 155 0.08 20.44 -6.80
C THR A 155 -1.13 20.69 -7.72
N PHE A 156 -1.44 21.96 -8.00
CA PHE A 156 -2.57 22.37 -8.84
C PHE A 156 -2.16 23.48 -9.84
N PRO A 157 -2.82 23.58 -11.00
CA PRO A 157 -2.70 24.77 -11.85
C PRO A 157 -3.15 26.04 -11.10
N GLN A 158 -2.44 27.15 -11.29
CA GLN A 158 -2.69 28.41 -10.57
C GLN A 158 -4.13 28.91 -10.71
N GLU A 159 -4.72 28.76 -11.90
CA GLU A 159 -6.11 29.14 -12.15
C GLU A 159 -7.09 28.31 -11.28
N PHE A 160 -6.80 27.03 -11.03
CA PHE A 160 -7.64 26.20 -10.16
C PHE A 160 -7.45 26.62 -8.70
N GLU A 161 -6.19 26.82 -8.30
CA GLU A 161 -5.83 27.25 -6.95
C GLU A 161 -6.47 28.58 -6.55
N SER A 162 -6.53 29.56 -7.46
CA SER A 162 -7.20 30.85 -7.19
C SER A 162 -8.70 30.75 -6.92
N ASN A 163 -9.33 29.61 -7.23
CA ASN A 163 -10.74 29.36 -6.98
C ASN A 163 -10.99 28.49 -5.74
N MET A 164 -9.93 27.97 -5.11
CA MET A 164 -10.02 27.31 -3.82
C MET A 164 -9.96 28.36 -2.71
N ASN A 165 -10.94 28.35 -1.81
CA ASN A 165 -11.03 29.35 -0.73
C ASN A 165 -11.17 28.71 0.66
N PHE A 166 -10.97 27.39 0.74
CA PHE A 166 -11.07 26.64 1.99
C PHE A 166 -10.19 25.39 1.96
N THR A 167 -9.82 24.92 3.15
CA THR A 167 -9.16 23.63 3.35
C THR A 167 -10.03 22.77 4.26
N PRO A 168 -10.34 21.51 3.89
CA PRO A 168 -11.20 20.64 4.70
C PRO A 168 -10.68 20.37 6.11
N PHE A 169 -9.37 20.54 6.33
CA PHE A 169 -8.75 20.41 7.66
C PHE A 169 -9.22 21.47 8.65
N ASN A 170 -9.85 22.55 8.18
CA ASN A 170 -10.39 23.61 9.02
C ASN A 170 -11.88 23.43 9.36
N PHE A 171 -12.51 22.31 8.97
CA PHE A 171 -13.86 22.02 9.43
C PHE A 171 -13.90 21.91 10.96
N SER A 172 -14.90 22.54 11.56
CA SER A 172 -15.33 22.17 12.91
C SER A 172 -15.93 20.74 12.89
N ALA A 173 -16.04 20.11 14.06
CA ALA A 173 -16.62 18.77 14.16
C ALA A 173 -18.04 18.71 13.57
N VAL A 174 -18.87 19.73 13.83
CA VAL A 174 -20.25 19.81 13.32
C VAL A 174 -20.26 19.94 11.79
N GLU A 175 -19.45 20.84 11.24
CA GLU A 175 -19.38 21.01 9.77
C GLU A 175 -18.86 19.75 9.07
N LEU A 176 -17.93 19.02 9.70
CA LEU A 176 -17.44 17.76 9.16
C LEU A 176 -18.54 16.69 9.12
N GLU A 177 -19.36 16.58 10.17
CA GLU A 177 -20.51 15.67 10.21
C GLU A 177 -21.56 16.04 9.17
N GLU A 178 -21.92 17.32 9.05
CA GLU A 178 -22.86 17.81 8.03
C GLU A 178 -22.35 17.53 6.61
N PHE A 179 -21.05 17.71 6.37
CA PHE A 179 -20.42 17.41 5.10
C PHE A 179 -20.48 15.90 4.77
N ILE A 180 -20.17 15.04 5.74
CA ILE A 180 -20.25 13.57 5.58
C ILE A 180 -21.70 13.16 5.27
N GLU A 181 -22.66 13.63 6.05
CA GLU A 181 -24.08 13.30 5.86
C GLU A 181 -24.58 13.76 4.48
N ALA A 182 -24.28 15.00 4.10
CA ALA A 182 -24.69 15.53 2.80
C ALA A 182 -24.09 14.74 1.63
N LEU A 183 -22.83 14.33 1.73
CA LEU A 183 -22.15 13.52 0.73
C LEU A 183 -22.76 12.12 0.62
N GLU A 184 -22.99 11.44 1.75
CA GLU A 184 -23.60 10.11 1.76
C GLU A 184 -25.00 10.16 1.16
N LEU A 185 -25.84 11.10 1.60
CA LEU A 185 -27.20 11.28 1.09
C LEU A 185 -27.22 11.68 -0.39
N ALA A 186 -26.26 12.48 -0.85
CA ALA A 186 -26.11 12.79 -2.26
C ALA A 186 -25.82 11.52 -3.08
N LEU A 187 -24.87 10.68 -2.64
CA LEU A 187 -24.51 9.43 -3.32
C LEU A 187 -25.65 8.41 -3.31
N TYR A 188 -26.48 8.37 -2.27
CA TYR A 188 -27.65 7.46 -2.21
C TYR A 188 -28.74 7.76 -3.25
N LYS A 189 -28.75 8.96 -3.84
CA LYS A 189 -29.68 9.29 -4.93
C LYS A 189 -29.25 8.73 -6.29
N VAL A 190 -27.98 8.34 -6.40
CA VAL A 190 -27.41 7.89 -7.66
C VAL A 190 -27.81 6.43 -7.91
N PRO A 191 -28.28 6.08 -9.11
CA PRO A 191 -28.46 4.70 -9.51
C PRO A 191 -27.16 3.91 -9.34
N ILE A 192 -27.25 2.71 -8.81
CA ILE A 192 -26.09 1.87 -8.54
C ILE A 192 -25.73 1.07 -9.79
N SER A 193 -24.49 1.21 -10.27
CA SER A 193 -23.95 0.36 -11.33
C SER A 193 -23.19 -0.83 -10.75
N ASP A 194 -23.28 -1.97 -11.43
CA ASP A 194 -22.48 -3.15 -11.13
C ASP A 194 -20.99 -2.89 -11.39
N PHE A 195 -20.15 -3.47 -10.55
CA PHE A 195 -18.70 -3.49 -10.70
C PHE A 195 -18.10 -4.67 -9.94
N GLU A 196 -16.86 -5.00 -10.28
CA GLU A 196 -16.05 -5.95 -9.52
C GLU A 196 -14.60 -5.44 -9.47
N GLY A 197 -13.90 -5.74 -8.38
CA GLY A 197 -12.50 -5.39 -8.19
C GLY A 197 -11.85 -6.27 -7.14
N VAL A 198 -10.54 -6.47 -7.28
CA VAL A 198 -9.71 -7.19 -6.31
C VAL A 198 -8.96 -6.16 -5.48
N TYR A 199 -9.14 -6.22 -4.16
CA TYR A 199 -8.46 -5.31 -3.25
C TYR A 199 -7.12 -5.92 -2.84
N GLU A 200 -6.02 -5.61 -3.53
CA GLU A 200 -4.77 -6.35 -3.38
C GLU A 200 -4.03 -6.14 -2.04
N HIS A 201 -4.42 -5.14 -1.24
CA HIS A 201 -3.86 -4.89 0.11
C HIS A 201 -4.02 -6.10 1.03
N ASP A 202 -5.10 -6.86 0.85
CA ASP A 202 -5.35 -8.09 1.60
C ASP A 202 -4.60 -9.31 1.01
N LEU A 203 -3.60 -9.05 0.18
CA LEU A 203 -2.88 -10.01 -0.68
C LEU A 203 -3.71 -10.51 -1.86
N GLY A 204 -4.71 -9.75 -2.30
CA GLY A 204 -5.61 -10.09 -3.42
C GLY A 204 -6.50 -11.28 -3.09
N ARG A 205 -6.93 -11.38 -1.83
CA ARG A 205 -7.77 -12.43 -1.29
C ARG A 205 -9.25 -12.12 -1.45
N GLU A 206 -9.67 -10.86 -1.48
CA GLU A 206 -11.08 -10.51 -1.57
C GLU A 206 -11.41 -9.92 -2.95
N LEU A 207 -12.32 -10.61 -3.64
CA LEU A 207 -13.08 -10.04 -4.75
C LEU A 207 -14.30 -9.34 -4.15
N MET A 208 -14.39 -8.04 -4.41
CA MET A 208 -15.47 -7.20 -3.92
C MET A 208 -16.20 -6.55 -5.09
N GLY A 209 -17.49 -6.27 -4.91
CA GLY A 209 -18.23 -5.55 -5.93
C GLY A 209 -19.72 -5.48 -5.71
N ILE A 210 -20.41 -5.04 -6.75
CA ILE A 210 -21.86 -5.08 -6.85
C ILE A 210 -22.24 -5.90 -8.07
N LYS A 211 -23.13 -6.87 -7.86
CA LYS A 211 -23.68 -7.72 -8.90
C LYS A 211 -25.20 -7.73 -8.81
N SER A 212 -25.85 -7.33 -9.89
CA SER A 212 -27.30 -7.15 -9.96
C SER A 212 -27.81 -6.25 -8.83
N GLY A 213 -27.11 -5.14 -8.58
CA GLY A 213 -27.44 -4.17 -7.54
C GLY A 213 -27.21 -4.64 -6.10
N LYS A 214 -26.64 -5.83 -5.88
CA LYS A 214 -26.35 -6.37 -4.54
C LYS A 214 -24.84 -6.42 -4.27
N PRO A 215 -24.37 -5.93 -3.11
CA PRO A 215 -22.96 -5.95 -2.77
C PRO A 215 -22.53 -7.37 -2.39
N PHE A 216 -21.33 -7.73 -2.82
CA PHE A 216 -20.69 -8.99 -2.46
C PHE A 216 -19.24 -8.75 -2.07
N VAL A 217 -18.78 -9.56 -1.11
CA VAL A 217 -17.38 -9.74 -0.76
C VAL A 217 -17.18 -11.24 -0.77
N LYS A 218 -16.29 -11.71 -1.63
CA LYS A 218 -15.99 -13.13 -1.80
C LYS A 218 -14.49 -13.31 -1.58
N THR A 219 -14.14 -14.11 -0.58
CA THR A 219 -12.77 -14.60 -0.47
C THR A 219 -12.50 -15.51 -1.67
N LEU A 220 -11.55 -15.09 -2.50
CA LEU A 220 -10.95 -15.92 -3.52
C LEU A 220 -10.15 -17.00 -2.80
N GLU A 221 -10.55 -18.26 -2.98
CA GLU A 221 -9.70 -19.38 -2.64
C GLU A 221 -8.44 -19.24 -3.50
N LYS A 222 -7.34 -18.85 -2.87
CA LYS A 222 -6.03 -18.99 -3.51
C LYS A 222 -5.64 -20.45 -3.37
N GLU A 223 -5.37 -21.10 -4.50
CA GLU A 223 -4.22 -22.01 -4.54
C GLU A 223 -3.10 -21.26 -3.83
N ARG A 224 -2.56 -21.83 -2.74
CA ARG A 224 -1.39 -21.28 -2.06
C ARG A 224 -0.40 -20.93 -3.16
N LYS A 225 -0.18 -19.64 -3.41
CA LYS A 225 0.87 -19.20 -4.31
C LYS A 225 2.13 -19.83 -3.72
N GLU A 226 2.69 -20.82 -4.40
CA GLU A 226 3.90 -21.47 -3.93
C GLU A 226 4.90 -20.35 -3.68
N ILE A 227 5.44 -20.29 -2.46
CA ILE A 227 6.41 -19.27 -2.07
C ILE A 227 7.55 -19.39 -3.08
N GLU A 228 7.74 -18.36 -3.90
CA GLU A 228 8.83 -18.36 -4.87
C GLU A 228 10.12 -18.30 -4.08
N THR A 229 10.95 -19.35 -4.15
CA THR A 229 12.27 -19.37 -3.51
C THR A 229 13.37 -19.01 -4.51
N TRP A 230 13.02 -18.80 -5.77
CA TRP A 230 13.98 -18.59 -6.85
C TRP A 230 14.14 -17.11 -7.22
N SER A 231 15.39 -16.66 -7.18
CA SER A 231 15.84 -15.37 -7.69
C SER A 231 17.31 -15.39 -8.06
N TYR A 232 17.70 -14.51 -8.99
CA TYR A 232 19.10 -14.35 -9.36
C TYR A 232 19.93 -13.86 -8.17
N SER A 233 19.51 -12.78 -7.52
CA SER A 233 20.12 -12.29 -6.28
C SER A 233 19.58 -13.01 -5.03
N ILE A 234 20.28 -12.94 -3.90
CA ILE A 234 19.83 -13.51 -2.62
C ILE A 234 18.48 -12.91 -2.17
N LYS A 235 18.28 -11.59 -2.32
CA LYS A 235 17.08 -10.87 -1.82
C LYS A 235 15.87 -10.93 -2.75
N GLY A 236 15.98 -11.54 -3.92
CA GLY A 236 15.01 -11.32 -5.00
C GLY A 236 13.77 -12.21 -4.99
N ASN A 237 13.59 -13.06 -3.97
CA ASN A 237 12.50 -14.04 -3.89
C ASN A 237 11.64 -13.84 -2.63
N ASP A 238 10.44 -14.41 -2.63
CA ASP A 238 9.42 -14.19 -1.59
C ASP A 238 9.91 -14.70 -0.22
N GLU A 239 10.58 -15.87 -0.18
CA GLU A 239 11.11 -16.42 1.06
C GLU A 239 12.22 -15.55 1.66
N ALA A 240 13.09 -14.99 0.83
CA ALA A 240 14.12 -14.06 1.28
C ALA A 240 13.53 -12.78 1.86
N SER A 241 12.40 -12.30 1.31
CA SER A 241 11.67 -11.16 1.85
C SER A 241 11.08 -11.49 3.22
N ASN A 242 10.45 -12.65 3.37
CA ASN A 242 9.88 -13.10 4.64
C ASN A 242 10.96 -13.21 5.72
N LEU A 243 12.11 -13.84 5.40
CA LEU A 243 13.24 -13.96 6.31
C LEU A 243 13.80 -12.59 6.73
N ASN A 244 13.87 -11.65 5.79
CA ASN A 244 14.32 -10.28 6.10
C ASN A 244 13.34 -9.55 7.03
N SER A 245 12.03 -9.71 6.82
CA SER A 245 11.00 -9.19 7.73
C SER A 245 11.13 -9.78 9.13
N ASP A 246 11.31 -11.10 9.25
CA ASP A 246 11.52 -11.73 10.57
C ASP A 246 12.74 -11.13 11.30
N PHE A 247 13.85 -10.88 10.59
CA PHE A 247 15.03 -10.27 11.21
C PHE A 247 14.80 -8.82 11.65
N ILE A 248 13.99 -8.06 10.91
CA ILE A 248 13.56 -6.72 11.31
C ILE A 248 12.72 -6.80 12.58
N ASP A 249 11.75 -7.71 12.64
CA ASP A 249 10.88 -7.87 13.82
C ASP A 249 11.71 -8.22 15.07
N ILE A 250 12.64 -9.19 14.96
CA ILE A 250 13.57 -9.55 16.04
C ILE A 250 14.40 -8.35 16.51
N MET A 251 14.86 -7.51 15.57
CA MET A 251 15.62 -6.30 15.86
C MET A 251 14.77 -5.25 16.59
N ILE A 252 13.53 -5.03 16.13
CA ILE A 252 12.59 -4.06 16.71
C ILE A 252 12.18 -4.47 18.13
N ASP A 253 12.06 -5.77 18.40
CA ASP A 253 11.75 -6.30 19.73
C ASP A 253 12.82 -5.97 20.79
N GLN A 254 14.01 -5.48 20.39
CA GLN A 254 15.06 -5.04 21.31
C GLN A 254 14.99 -3.57 21.72
N LEU A 255 13.94 -2.84 21.31
CA LEU A 255 13.71 -1.47 21.76
C LEU A 255 13.42 -1.44 23.27
N THR A 256 14.05 -0.50 23.99
CA THR A 256 13.63 -0.24 25.38
C THR A 256 12.26 0.45 25.41
N PRO A 257 11.53 0.42 26.55
CA PRO A 257 10.28 1.16 26.69
C PRO A 257 10.42 2.67 26.36
N GLU A 258 11.55 3.28 26.71
CA GLU A 258 11.84 4.68 26.43
C GLU A 258 12.09 4.93 24.94
N GLU A 259 12.84 4.05 24.27
CA GLU A 259 13.10 4.14 22.84
C GLU A 259 11.81 3.91 22.02
N ASN A 260 10.99 2.93 22.41
CA ASN A 260 9.70 2.67 21.78
C ASN A 260 8.74 3.87 21.95
N LYS A 261 8.74 4.52 23.12
CA LYS A 261 7.98 5.76 23.34
C LYS A 261 8.52 6.92 22.50
N LYS A 262 9.84 7.00 22.29
CA LYS A 262 10.49 8.05 21.50
C LYS A 262 10.27 7.86 20.00
N TYR A 263 10.21 6.62 19.53
CA TYR A 263 10.16 6.26 18.11
C TYR A 263 8.98 5.32 17.77
N PRO A 264 7.72 5.71 18.05
CA PRO A 264 6.57 4.79 17.96
C PRO A 264 6.21 4.34 16.53
N ARG A 265 6.78 4.95 15.49
CA ARG A 265 6.49 4.65 14.08
C ARG A 265 7.68 4.73 13.15
N ASN A 266 8.83 5.25 13.61
CA ASN A 266 9.98 5.50 12.75
C ASN A 266 11.27 5.42 13.56
N ILE A 267 11.90 4.25 13.52
CA ILE A 267 13.20 4.03 14.16
C ILE A 267 14.26 4.66 13.26
N PRO A 268 15.07 5.60 13.76
CA PRO A 268 16.10 6.21 12.92
C PRO A 268 17.20 5.18 12.59
N GLU A 269 17.74 5.21 11.37
CA GLU A 269 18.79 4.29 10.88
C GLU A 269 20.01 4.22 11.81
N SER A 270 20.28 5.30 12.57
CA SER A 270 21.35 5.33 13.57
C SER A 270 21.17 4.31 14.71
N MET A 271 19.96 3.77 14.90
CA MET A 271 19.64 2.75 15.90
C MET A 271 19.91 1.33 15.38
N ASP A 272 19.96 1.10 14.07
CA ASP A 272 20.04 -0.23 13.49
C ASP A 272 21.23 -1.02 14.04
N ALA A 273 22.42 -0.42 14.07
CA ALA A 273 23.62 -1.07 14.60
C ALA A 273 23.48 -1.47 16.07
N ILE A 274 22.84 -0.62 16.88
CA ILE A 274 22.61 -0.86 18.32
C ILE A 274 21.60 -2.00 18.50
N LEU A 275 20.50 -1.96 17.75
CA LEU A 275 19.45 -2.98 17.86
C LEU A 275 19.94 -4.34 17.35
N ILE A 276 20.73 -4.37 16.29
CA ILE A 276 21.36 -5.61 15.80
C ILE A 276 22.37 -6.15 16.81
N GLU A 277 23.16 -5.30 17.46
CA GLU A 277 24.06 -5.74 18.52
C GLU A 277 23.30 -6.38 19.69
N ARG A 278 22.18 -5.79 20.11
CA ARG A 278 21.30 -6.37 21.15
C ARG A 278 20.63 -7.67 20.70
N ALA A 279 20.25 -7.75 19.42
CA ALA A 279 19.53 -8.88 18.84
C ALA A 279 20.44 -10.01 18.34
N TYR A 280 21.76 -9.86 18.40
CA TYR A 280 22.71 -10.63 17.58
C TYR A 280 22.53 -12.15 17.70
N ASP A 281 22.46 -12.64 18.94
CA ASP A 281 22.29 -14.08 19.21
C ASP A 281 20.91 -14.59 18.80
N GLN A 282 19.87 -13.76 18.91
CA GLN A 282 18.50 -14.09 18.52
C GLN A 282 18.38 -14.19 16.99
N LEU A 283 19.03 -13.29 16.26
CA LEU A 283 19.11 -13.33 14.79
C LEU A 283 19.78 -14.63 14.32
N ILE A 284 20.90 -15.02 14.94
CA ILE A 284 21.61 -16.27 14.62
C ILE A 284 20.73 -17.48 14.98
N ALA A 285 20.16 -17.52 16.18
CA ALA A 285 19.30 -18.60 16.62
C ALA A 285 18.09 -18.79 15.69
N HIS A 286 17.48 -17.70 15.23
CA HIS A 286 16.40 -17.72 14.26
C HIS A 286 16.83 -18.34 12.93
N ALA A 287 18.00 -17.97 12.41
CA ALA A 287 18.53 -18.56 11.17
C ALA A 287 18.72 -20.08 11.30
N TYR A 288 19.22 -20.58 12.44
CA TYR A 288 19.30 -22.01 12.72
C TYR A 288 17.93 -22.68 12.81
N MET A 289 16.97 -22.04 13.49
CA MET A 289 15.61 -22.57 13.66
C MET A 289 14.90 -22.80 12.33
N LYS A 290 15.13 -21.95 11.33
CA LYS A 290 14.52 -22.06 9.99
C LYS A 290 14.97 -23.29 9.21
N LYS A 291 16.07 -23.96 9.60
CA LYS A 291 16.64 -25.13 8.91
C LYS A 291 16.82 -24.91 7.39
N SER A 292 17.14 -23.67 7.02
CA SER A 292 17.22 -23.20 5.64
C SER A 292 18.57 -22.54 5.37
N ARG A 293 19.24 -22.95 4.29
CA ARG A 293 20.45 -22.33 3.78
C ARG A 293 20.22 -20.85 3.44
N LEU A 294 19.04 -20.53 2.88
CA LEU A 294 18.67 -19.16 2.53
C LEU A 294 18.61 -18.25 3.76
N ALA A 295 18.19 -18.76 4.93
CA ALA A 295 18.16 -17.98 6.16
C ALA A 295 19.54 -17.43 6.53
N PHE A 296 20.60 -18.23 6.38
CA PHE A 296 21.97 -17.78 6.59
C PHE A 296 22.44 -16.78 5.53
N MET A 297 22.09 -17.02 4.26
CA MET A 297 22.44 -16.08 3.18
C MET A 297 21.78 -14.71 3.41
N VAL A 298 20.48 -14.70 3.74
CA VAL A 298 19.72 -13.48 4.03
C VAL A 298 20.25 -12.80 5.29
N LEU A 299 20.60 -13.55 6.34
CA LEU A 299 21.24 -12.99 7.54
C LEU A 299 22.57 -12.30 7.21
N GLY A 300 23.40 -12.93 6.35
CA GLY A 300 24.65 -12.31 5.89
C GLY A 300 24.41 -11.00 5.15
N VAL A 301 23.41 -10.97 4.26
CA VAL A 301 23.01 -9.73 3.57
C VAL A 301 22.48 -8.68 4.55
N PHE A 302 21.65 -9.08 5.51
CA PHE A 302 21.08 -8.20 6.52
C PHE A 302 22.18 -7.52 7.34
N LEU A 303 23.12 -8.29 7.91
CA LEU A 303 24.23 -7.74 8.69
C LEU A 303 25.13 -6.81 7.86
N MET A 304 25.40 -7.15 6.59
CA MET A 304 26.18 -6.30 5.68
C MET A 304 25.48 -4.97 5.34
N LEU A 305 24.16 -4.97 5.19
CA LEU A 305 23.38 -3.77 4.86
C LEU A 305 23.34 -2.78 6.03
N HIS A 306 23.41 -3.25 7.26
CA HIS A 306 23.40 -2.41 8.46
C HIS A 306 24.80 -2.17 9.04
N GLY A 307 25.87 -2.60 8.34
CA GLY A 307 27.25 -2.38 8.78
C GLY A 307 27.62 -3.13 10.07
N SER A 308 26.88 -4.19 10.42
CA SER A 308 27.08 -4.96 11.65
C SER A 308 28.17 -6.01 11.50
N LYS A 309 28.80 -6.44 12.59
CA LYS A 309 29.88 -7.45 12.56
C LYS A 309 29.33 -8.84 12.20
N ILE A 310 30.09 -9.59 11.41
CA ILE A 310 29.88 -11.03 11.16
C ILE A 310 31.03 -11.76 11.85
N THR A 311 30.73 -12.59 12.86
CA THR A 311 31.77 -13.39 13.51
C THR A 311 32.36 -14.41 12.54
N GLU A 312 33.60 -14.84 12.80
CA GLU A 312 34.27 -15.82 11.94
C GLU A 312 33.46 -17.12 11.80
N GLY A 313 32.90 -17.63 12.89
CA GLY A 313 32.05 -18.83 12.87
C GLY A 313 30.76 -18.64 12.05
N LEU A 314 30.12 -17.47 12.14
CA LEU A 314 28.95 -17.15 11.32
C LEU A 314 29.35 -17.00 9.84
N SER A 315 30.46 -16.33 9.55
CA SER A 315 31.00 -16.18 8.19
C SER A 315 31.25 -17.54 7.53
N GLN A 316 31.93 -18.44 8.24
CA GLN A 316 32.16 -19.82 7.78
C GLN A 316 30.85 -20.57 7.54
N THR A 317 29.84 -20.37 8.38
CA THR A 317 28.51 -20.99 8.22
C THR A 317 27.79 -20.46 6.98
N ILE A 318 27.82 -19.14 6.75
CA ILE A 318 27.24 -18.50 5.57
C ILE A 318 27.94 -18.99 4.31
N LEU A 319 29.28 -19.05 4.31
CA LEU A 319 30.08 -19.56 3.20
C LEU A 319 29.80 -21.04 2.95
N LYS A 320 29.63 -21.86 3.99
CA LYS A 320 29.24 -23.26 3.83
C LYS A 320 27.89 -23.39 3.12
N TYR A 321 26.86 -22.65 3.55
CA TYR A 321 25.51 -22.82 3.01
C TYR A 321 25.22 -22.10 1.70
N SER A 322 26.06 -21.13 1.34
CA SER A 322 26.04 -20.44 0.04
C SER A 322 26.91 -21.12 -1.01
N ASP A 323 27.32 -22.38 -0.83
CA ASP A 323 28.12 -23.07 -1.84
C ASP A 323 27.30 -23.39 -3.11
N TRP A 324 27.90 -23.18 -4.27
CA TRP A 324 27.27 -23.45 -5.57
C TRP A 324 26.88 -24.92 -5.74
N GLU A 325 27.62 -25.84 -5.10
CA GLU A 325 27.35 -27.27 -5.17
C GLU A 325 25.92 -27.64 -4.73
N TYR A 326 25.29 -26.84 -3.87
CA TYR A 326 23.91 -27.07 -3.46
C TYR A 326 22.87 -26.64 -4.51
N GLU A 327 23.19 -25.73 -5.43
CA GLU A 327 22.23 -25.13 -6.37
C GLU A 327 22.47 -25.53 -7.83
N LYS A 328 23.64 -26.09 -8.16
CA LYS A 328 24.09 -26.32 -9.54
C LYS A 328 23.14 -27.11 -10.43
N ASP A 329 22.39 -28.06 -9.87
CA ASP A 329 21.50 -28.94 -10.62
C ASP A 329 20.01 -28.60 -10.46
N GLN A 330 19.69 -27.52 -9.74
CA GLN A 330 18.29 -27.18 -9.40
C GLN A 330 17.57 -26.37 -10.49
N LEU A 331 18.31 -25.67 -11.35
CA LEU A 331 17.75 -24.85 -12.41
C LEU A 331 17.91 -25.54 -13.76
N LYS A 332 16.80 -25.73 -14.48
CA LYS A 332 16.83 -26.37 -15.82
C LYS A 332 17.63 -25.61 -16.88
N ASN A 333 17.56 -24.28 -16.88
CA ASN A 333 18.17 -23.43 -17.92
C ASN A 333 19.64 -23.11 -17.59
N GLU A 334 20.55 -23.34 -18.55
CA GLU A 334 21.98 -23.09 -18.39
C GLU A 334 22.34 -21.63 -18.14
N LYS A 335 21.73 -20.69 -18.89
CA LYS A 335 21.95 -19.25 -18.69
C LYS A 335 21.51 -18.81 -17.29
N ASP A 336 20.40 -19.35 -16.80
CA ASP A 336 19.90 -19.04 -15.45
C ASP A 336 20.85 -19.58 -14.38
N ARG A 337 21.45 -20.77 -14.60
CA ARG A 337 22.50 -21.33 -13.73
C ARG A 337 23.73 -20.43 -13.69
N ASP A 338 24.23 -20.03 -14.85
CA ASP A 338 25.43 -19.17 -14.95
C ASP A 338 25.22 -17.82 -14.26
N GLU A 339 24.06 -17.20 -14.49
CA GLU A 339 23.75 -15.91 -13.87
C GLU A 339 23.59 -16.03 -12.36
N ARG A 340 22.91 -17.08 -11.87
CA ARG A 340 22.80 -17.35 -10.44
C ARG A 340 24.15 -17.61 -9.79
N LYS A 341 24.98 -18.45 -10.41
CA LYS A 341 26.32 -18.74 -9.93
C LYS A 341 27.12 -17.46 -9.78
N ARG A 342 27.08 -16.56 -10.78
CA ARG A 342 27.74 -15.25 -10.70
C ARG A 342 27.29 -14.43 -9.49
N PHE A 343 25.98 -14.35 -9.22
CA PHE A 343 25.46 -13.61 -8.06
C PHE A 343 25.83 -14.28 -6.73
N LEU A 344 25.88 -15.62 -6.69
CA LEU A 344 26.29 -16.36 -5.50
C LEU A 344 27.78 -16.19 -5.22
N ASP A 345 28.63 -16.22 -6.25
CA ASP A 345 30.06 -15.98 -6.15
C ASP A 345 30.37 -14.55 -5.67
N ASP A 346 29.69 -13.53 -6.23
CA ASP A 346 29.78 -12.14 -5.77
C ASP A 346 29.36 -11.99 -4.29
N PHE A 347 28.27 -12.65 -3.89
CA PHE A 347 27.85 -12.67 -2.48
C PHE A 347 28.92 -13.30 -1.58
N ARG A 348 29.48 -14.44 -1.97
CA ARG A 348 30.54 -15.14 -1.20
C ARG A 348 31.79 -14.30 -1.08
N GLU A 349 32.21 -13.63 -2.15
CA GLU A 349 33.35 -12.72 -2.14
C GLU A 349 33.12 -11.56 -1.15
N LYS A 350 31.92 -10.98 -1.15
CA LYS A 350 31.54 -9.95 -0.18
C LYS A 350 31.65 -10.46 1.25
N ILE A 351 31.12 -11.65 1.55
CA ILE A 351 31.23 -12.24 2.90
C ILE A 351 32.68 -12.45 3.33
N LYS A 352 33.55 -12.96 2.44
CA LYS A 352 34.98 -13.17 2.73
C LYS A 352 35.73 -11.88 3.05
N ASN A 353 35.40 -10.81 2.32
CA ASN A 353 36.10 -9.53 2.42
C ASN A 353 35.46 -8.58 3.44
N TYR A 354 34.34 -8.97 4.05
CA TYR A 354 33.60 -8.11 4.94
C TYR A 354 34.24 -8.04 6.34
N ASN A 355 34.48 -6.81 6.81
CA ASN A 355 35.17 -6.56 8.08
C ASN A 355 34.27 -5.96 9.18
N GLY A 356 32.95 -5.85 8.93
CA GLY A 356 32.01 -5.34 9.94
C GLY A 356 32.08 -3.84 10.21
N THR A 357 32.61 -3.03 9.28
CA THR A 357 32.77 -1.57 9.50
C THR A 357 32.09 -0.68 8.46
N LYS A 358 31.64 -1.24 7.33
CA LYS A 358 31.05 -0.47 6.23
C LYS A 358 29.81 -1.16 5.70
N VAL A 359 28.78 -0.38 5.39
CA VAL A 359 27.61 -0.89 4.67
C VAL A 359 28.05 -1.44 3.31
N VAL A 360 27.70 -2.70 3.02
CA VAL A 360 27.92 -3.32 1.71
C VAL A 360 26.57 -3.50 1.03
N LYS A 361 26.38 -2.81 -0.10
CA LYS A 361 25.16 -2.96 -0.90
C LYS A 361 25.16 -4.32 -1.61
N VAL A 362 24.11 -5.09 -1.37
CA VAL A 362 23.83 -6.34 -2.10
C VAL A 362 22.71 -6.06 -3.10
N PRO A 363 22.91 -6.39 -4.39
CA PRO A 363 21.94 -6.04 -5.43
C PRO A 363 20.62 -6.79 -5.25
N PHE A 364 19.52 -6.13 -5.63
CA PHE A 364 18.18 -6.74 -5.69
C PHE A 364 17.80 -7.02 -7.15
N TYR A 365 17.85 -8.29 -7.52
CA TYR A 365 17.43 -8.84 -8.81
C TYR A 365 16.47 -10.02 -8.59
N SER A 366 15.18 -9.75 -8.79
CA SER A 366 14.13 -10.75 -8.83
C SER A 366 13.96 -11.32 -10.25
N VAL A 367 13.36 -12.51 -10.36
CA VAL A 367 13.01 -13.11 -11.66
C VAL A 367 12.06 -12.18 -12.43
N THR A 368 11.11 -11.57 -11.75
CA THR A 368 10.16 -10.62 -12.35
C THR A 368 10.86 -9.39 -12.93
N ARG A 369 11.86 -8.84 -12.24
CA ARG A 369 12.65 -7.71 -12.76
C ARG A 369 13.38 -8.10 -14.05
N VAL A 370 14.07 -9.24 -14.06
CA VAL A 370 14.80 -9.70 -15.26
C VAL A 370 13.84 -10.03 -16.41
N LEU A 371 12.67 -10.60 -16.13
CA LEU A 371 11.62 -10.82 -17.12
C LEU A 371 11.16 -9.49 -17.76
N ASN A 372 10.98 -8.44 -16.96
CA ASN A 372 10.59 -7.12 -17.47
C ASN A 372 11.70 -6.51 -18.33
N GLU A 373 12.95 -6.54 -17.86
CA GLU A 373 14.11 -6.04 -18.61
C GLU A 373 14.31 -6.79 -19.95
N LYS A 374 14.06 -8.10 -19.97
CA LYS A 374 14.08 -8.92 -21.20
C LYS A 374 12.95 -8.55 -22.15
N ARG A 375 11.72 -8.37 -21.65
CA ARG A 375 10.56 -7.94 -22.45
C ARG A 375 10.80 -6.58 -23.10
N GLU A 376 11.35 -5.62 -22.36
CA GLU A 376 11.70 -4.29 -22.89
C GLU A 376 12.77 -4.36 -23.99
N LYS A 377 13.68 -5.34 -23.93
CA LYS A 377 14.72 -5.59 -24.92
C LYS A 377 14.28 -6.50 -26.08
N GLY A 378 13.04 -6.99 -26.07
CA GLY A 378 12.53 -7.94 -27.06
C GLY A 378 13.12 -9.35 -26.96
N ASP A 379 13.76 -9.70 -25.82
CA ASP A 379 14.26 -11.06 -25.57
C ASP A 379 13.12 -11.99 -25.16
N THR A 380 12.86 -13.01 -25.98
CA THR A 380 11.78 -13.99 -25.79
C THR A 380 12.26 -15.28 -25.12
N THR A 381 13.48 -15.31 -24.58
CA THR A 381 14.02 -16.49 -23.89
C THR A 381 13.12 -16.87 -22.71
N PRO A 382 12.57 -18.10 -22.66
CA PRO A 382 11.72 -18.53 -21.55
C PRO A 382 12.52 -18.57 -20.24
N ILE A 383 12.05 -17.86 -19.21
CA ILE A 383 12.49 -18.08 -17.83
C ILE A 383 11.49 -19.01 -17.18
N TRP A 384 11.98 -20.17 -16.77
CA TRP A 384 11.17 -21.16 -16.07
C TRP A 384 11.19 -20.81 -14.59
N ARG A 385 10.03 -20.46 -14.02
CA ARG A 385 9.88 -20.33 -12.57
C ARG A 385 9.96 -21.74 -11.96
N GLN A 386 11.00 -22.00 -11.18
CA GLN A 386 11.27 -23.26 -10.50
C GLN A 386 11.77 -22.89 -9.11
N ASN A 387 11.38 -23.62 -8.07
CA ASN A 387 11.83 -23.33 -6.72
C ASN A 387 13.23 -23.94 -6.48
N ILE A 388 14.07 -23.20 -5.75
CA ILE A 388 15.31 -23.73 -5.17
C ILE A 388 14.97 -24.33 -3.80
N ASP A 389 15.38 -25.58 -3.60
CA ASP A 389 15.43 -26.25 -2.31
C ASP A 389 16.63 -25.73 -1.49
N TYR A 390 16.31 -24.93 -0.47
CA TYR A 390 17.26 -24.43 0.51
C TYR A 390 17.30 -25.26 1.79
N SER A 391 16.66 -26.42 1.86
CA SER A 391 16.70 -27.24 3.07
C SER A 391 18.13 -27.63 3.45
N ILE A 392 18.42 -27.54 4.74
CA ILE A 392 19.66 -28.10 5.30
C ILE A 392 19.38 -29.56 5.59
N LYS A 393 19.91 -30.45 4.75
CA LYS A 393 19.87 -31.90 4.99
C LYS A 393 20.83 -32.21 6.14
N ALA A 394 20.39 -33.00 7.11
CA ALA A 394 21.29 -33.53 8.12
C ALA A 394 22.42 -34.28 7.40
N SER A 395 23.67 -34.02 7.76
CA SER A 395 24.75 -34.89 7.32
C SER A 395 24.39 -36.32 7.76
N PRO A 396 24.51 -37.33 6.89
CA PRO A 396 24.51 -38.69 7.38
C PRO A 396 25.71 -38.82 8.31
N ASP A 397 25.44 -38.94 9.61
CA ASP A 397 26.45 -39.24 10.63
C ASP A 397 27.11 -40.60 10.37
#